data_AF-A0A838G385-F1
#
_entry.id   AF-A0A838G385-F1
#
_cell.length_a   1.000
_cell.length_b   1.000
_cell.length_c   1.000
_cell.angle_alpha   90.00
_cell.angle_beta   90.00
_cell.angle_gamma   90.00
#
_symmetry.space_group_name_H-M   'P 1'
#
loop_
_entity.id
_entity.type
_entity.pdbx_description
1 polymer ?
#
loop_
_entity_poly.entity_id
_entity_poly.type
_entity_poly.pdbx_seq_one_letter_code
_entity_poly.pdbx_strand_id
1 'polypeptide(L)'
;MITPVTAVEEFIGSARWFGGKGLASSVVDVRRVGSLGSTELDDTPYVGIELVTVAYDEGGSEIYQVPIAYYAQRQPRLEHAFIGEWEEEELGSVVYAYDAVHDREVTILWLRAFDEGVRSGGLTFHRLPGHDLDMTTHSTLFSGEQSNSSIAFGEDSLMKVFRKVTPGNNPDIEIHAALTRSENVHVAALYGWLEAEGPEGAGGQPIHLAMLQQFLRTASDGWDLALASVRDLFAEADLHADEVGGDFASEARRLGVATAEVHDALASAFPIDSWGATELAALTEAMQGRLSDAIAAVPELTRYAGALREKYDALAHVSTEEVVQRVHGDFHLGQTLRTVKGWKIVDFEGEPAKTLDERVRSDSPWRDVAGMLRSFDYAAHAVSVDVEADGAVRQIAYRAAEWAARNQGEFLAGYVEASMRTSDGEISADQRILLEAYVADKAVYETVYETRNRPGWVGIPLGAIARLTGQLKSLEETS
;
A
#
# COMPACT_ATOMS: atom_id res chain seq x y z
N MET A 1 27.91 -25.93 -11.82
CA MET A 1 27.02 -24.79 -12.06
C MET A 1 25.67 -25.13 -11.45
N ILE A 2 25.10 -24.20 -10.71
CA ILE A 2 23.74 -24.34 -10.16
C ILE A 2 22.76 -24.20 -11.35
N THR A 3 21.58 -24.81 -11.28
CA THR A 3 20.57 -24.59 -12.33
C THR A 3 19.99 -23.17 -12.20
N PRO A 4 19.50 -22.56 -13.29
CA PRO A 4 18.86 -21.24 -13.20
C PRO A 4 17.72 -21.21 -12.16
N VAL A 5 16.92 -22.28 -12.13
CA VAL A 5 15.80 -22.43 -11.19
C VAL A 5 16.27 -22.41 -9.74
N THR A 6 17.29 -23.20 -9.39
CA THR A 6 17.79 -23.25 -8.01
C THR A 6 18.42 -21.91 -7.59
N ALA A 7 19.16 -21.24 -8.48
CA ALA A 7 19.74 -19.93 -8.18
C ALA A 7 18.66 -18.87 -7.93
N VAL A 8 17.62 -18.86 -8.76
CA VAL A 8 16.47 -17.95 -8.61
C VAL A 8 15.67 -18.26 -7.34
N GLU A 9 15.45 -19.54 -7.02
CA GLU A 9 14.77 -19.96 -5.79
C GLU A 9 15.50 -19.49 -4.53
N GLU A 10 16.81 -19.68 -4.46
CA GLU A 10 17.63 -19.18 -3.35
C GLU A 10 17.58 -17.65 -3.23
N PHE A 11 17.65 -16.95 -4.37
CA PHE A 11 17.56 -15.49 -4.42
C PHE A 11 16.21 -14.99 -3.89
N ILE A 12 15.09 -15.51 -4.39
CA ILE A 12 13.73 -15.15 -3.95
C ILE A 12 13.55 -15.42 -2.46
N GLY A 13 13.98 -16.60 -1.98
CA GLY A 13 13.83 -16.96 -0.56
C GLY A 13 14.53 -15.99 0.39
N SER A 14 15.63 -15.36 -0.05
CA SER A 14 16.35 -14.34 0.71
C SER A 14 15.77 -12.93 0.57
N ALA A 15 14.96 -12.68 -0.47
CA ALA A 15 14.50 -11.36 -0.83
C ALA A 15 13.55 -10.77 0.21
N ARG A 16 13.63 -9.45 0.43
CA ARG A 16 12.75 -8.76 1.40
C ARG A 16 11.28 -8.79 0.99
N TRP A 17 11.03 -8.66 -0.31
CA TRP A 17 9.72 -8.60 -0.94
C TRP A 17 9.01 -9.94 -1.13
N PHE A 18 9.68 -11.05 -0.81
CA PHE A 18 9.06 -12.37 -0.88
C PHE A 18 8.05 -12.52 0.26
N GLY A 19 6.77 -12.68 -0.09
CA GLY A 19 5.66 -12.80 0.85
C GLY A 19 5.54 -14.17 1.51
N GLY A 20 6.14 -15.21 0.92
CA GLY A 20 6.07 -16.60 1.40
C GLY A 20 6.99 -16.96 2.56
N LYS A 21 7.53 -15.99 3.30
CA LYS A 21 8.50 -16.25 4.37
C LYS A 21 7.89 -17.07 5.49
N GLY A 22 8.58 -18.14 5.85
CA GLY A 22 8.13 -19.06 6.91
C GLY A 22 7.09 -20.07 6.46
N LEU A 23 6.64 -20.02 5.19
CA LEU A 23 5.82 -21.06 4.57
C LEU A 23 6.72 -22.04 3.82
N ALA A 24 6.31 -23.31 3.79
CA ALA A 24 6.95 -24.29 2.92
C ALA A 24 6.51 -24.03 1.47
N SER A 25 7.48 -23.70 0.61
CA SER A 25 7.25 -23.34 -0.78
C SER A 25 8.36 -23.84 -1.68
N SER A 26 8.05 -24.03 -2.96
CA SER A 26 9.05 -24.36 -3.99
C SER A 26 8.78 -23.62 -5.29
N VAL A 27 9.83 -23.34 -6.05
CA VAL A 27 9.71 -22.81 -7.41
C VAL A 27 9.28 -23.93 -8.35
N VAL A 28 8.13 -23.78 -8.99
CA VAL A 28 7.55 -24.79 -9.90
C VAL A 28 7.66 -24.41 -11.37
N ASP A 29 7.87 -23.12 -11.67
CA ASP A 29 8.05 -22.61 -13.02
C ASP A 29 8.91 -21.34 -13.02
N VAL A 30 9.78 -21.20 -14.03
CA VAL A 30 10.56 -20.00 -14.32
C VAL A 30 10.50 -19.78 -15.82
N ARG A 31 9.89 -18.67 -16.25
CA ARG A 31 9.76 -18.33 -17.67
C ARG A 31 10.16 -16.89 -17.94
N ARG A 32 10.95 -16.65 -18.98
CA ARG A 32 11.20 -15.29 -19.48
C ARG A 32 9.98 -14.81 -20.25
N VAL A 33 9.43 -13.66 -19.87
CA VAL A 33 8.29 -13.03 -20.57
C VAL A 33 8.72 -11.94 -21.53
N GLY A 34 9.93 -11.43 -21.35
CA GLY A 34 10.54 -10.61 -22.36
C GLY A 34 11.94 -10.15 -22.00
N SER A 35 12.55 -9.44 -22.94
CA SER A 35 13.93 -8.98 -22.81
C SER A 35 14.22 -7.67 -23.52
N LEU A 36 15.29 -7.01 -23.09
CA LEU A 36 15.85 -5.79 -23.68
C LEU A 36 17.39 -5.87 -23.68
N GLY A 37 18.01 -5.04 -24.52
CA GLY A 37 19.46 -4.97 -24.65
C GLY A 37 20.01 -5.85 -25.77
N SER A 38 21.32 -5.94 -25.87
CA SER A 38 22.01 -6.68 -26.94
C SER A 38 22.33 -8.11 -26.51
N THR A 39 22.09 -9.08 -27.39
CA THR A 39 22.49 -10.48 -27.19
C THR A 39 23.98 -10.73 -27.44
N GLU A 40 24.72 -9.74 -27.98
CA GLU A 40 26.16 -9.89 -28.27
C GLU A 40 27.05 -9.78 -27.02
N LEU A 41 26.51 -9.32 -25.88
CA LEU A 41 27.18 -9.23 -24.56
C LEU A 41 28.58 -8.55 -24.55
N ASP A 42 28.81 -7.60 -25.45
CA ASP A 42 30.03 -6.79 -25.52
C ASP A 42 30.05 -5.68 -24.44
N ASP A 43 30.14 -6.07 -23.17
CA ASP A 43 30.06 -5.19 -21.97
C ASP A 43 28.76 -4.39 -21.81
N THR A 44 27.78 -4.60 -22.69
CA THR A 44 26.40 -4.10 -22.56
C THR A 44 25.51 -5.18 -21.93
N PRO A 45 24.62 -4.82 -20.98
CA PRO A 45 23.72 -5.81 -20.39
C PRO A 45 22.68 -6.30 -21.40
N TYR A 46 22.39 -7.60 -21.33
CA TYR A 46 21.11 -8.17 -21.74
C TYR A 46 20.25 -8.30 -20.48
N VAL A 47 19.02 -7.81 -20.50
CA VAL A 47 18.08 -7.95 -19.37
C VAL A 47 16.92 -8.83 -19.78
N GLY A 48 16.71 -9.90 -19.02
CA GLY A 48 15.49 -10.70 -19.05
C GLY A 48 14.52 -10.27 -17.96
N ILE A 49 13.23 -10.47 -18.20
CA ILE A 49 12.20 -10.40 -17.18
C ILE A 49 11.65 -11.80 -16.98
N GLU A 50 12.03 -12.42 -15.87
CA GLU A 50 11.62 -13.76 -15.49
C GLU A 50 10.38 -13.69 -14.61
N LEU A 51 9.34 -14.45 -14.96
CA LEU A 51 8.23 -14.74 -14.08
C LEU A 51 8.45 -16.09 -13.42
N VAL A 52 8.39 -16.09 -12.10
CA VAL A 52 8.70 -17.21 -11.24
C VAL A 52 7.43 -17.60 -10.48
N THR A 53 6.93 -18.80 -10.73
CA THR A 53 5.77 -19.34 -10.04
C THR A 53 6.23 -20.11 -8.81
N VAL A 54 5.82 -19.65 -7.64
CA VAL A 54 6.10 -20.27 -6.34
C VAL A 54 4.82 -20.96 -5.87
N ALA A 55 4.87 -22.27 -5.64
CA ALA A 55 3.77 -23.04 -5.09
C ALA A 55 4.00 -23.31 -3.60
N TYR A 56 2.91 -23.28 -2.83
CA TYR A 56 2.93 -23.52 -1.38
C TYR A 56 2.37 -24.91 -1.06
N ASP A 57 2.97 -25.60 -0.08
CA ASP A 57 2.57 -26.95 0.33
C ASP A 57 1.13 -26.97 0.89
N GLU A 58 0.72 -25.88 1.54
CA GLU A 58 -0.64 -25.69 2.08
C GLU A 58 -1.67 -25.33 1.01
N GLY A 59 -1.23 -25.20 -0.25
CA GLY A 59 -2.05 -24.91 -1.41
C GLY A 59 -1.92 -23.46 -1.92
N GLY A 60 -2.24 -23.28 -3.20
CA GLY A 60 -2.11 -21.99 -3.88
C GLY A 60 -0.72 -21.75 -4.48
N SER A 61 -0.62 -20.71 -5.30
CA SER A 61 0.62 -20.28 -5.95
C SER A 61 0.64 -18.78 -6.13
N GLU A 62 1.84 -18.21 -6.12
CA GLU A 62 2.09 -16.80 -6.40
C GLU A 62 3.07 -16.67 -7.57
N ILE A 63 2.94 -15.58 -8.32
CA ILE A 63 3.84 -15.26 -9.43
C ILE A 63 4.67 -14.05 -9.03
N TYR A 64 5.99 -14.19 -9.13
CA TYR A 64 6.94 -13.13 -8.87
C TYR A 64 7.69 -12.74 -10.14
N GLN A 65 7.83 -11.45 -10.39
CA GLN A 65 8.74 -10.92 -11.41
C GLN A 65 10.13 -10.74 -10.80
N VAL A 66 11.13 -11.30 -11.49
CA VAL A 66 12.55 -11.13 -11.21
C VAL A 66 13.23 -10.64 -12.49
N PRO A 67 13.53 -9.34 -12.62
CA PRO A 67 14.34 -8.86 -13.73
C PRO A 67 15.80 -9.26 -13.52
N ILE A 68 16.41 -9.95 -14.48
CA ILE A 68 17.79 -10.46 -14.40
C ILE A 68 18.68 -9.78 -15.45
N ALA A 69 19.79 -9.20 -15.00
CA ALA A 69 20.84 -8.68 -15.86
C ALA A 69 21.89 -9.75 -16.13
N TYR A 70 22.20 -9.97 -17.40
CA TYR A 70 23.14 -10.98 -17.89
C TYR A 70 24.39 -10.33 -18.46
N TYR A 71 25.56 -10.83 -18.03
CA TYR A 71 26.87 -10.43 -18.54
C TYR A 71 27.72 -11.65 -18.89
N ALA A 72 28.55 -11.53 -19.94
CA ALA A 72 29.53 -12.55 -20.30
C ALA A 72 30.69 -12.67 -19.28
N GLN A 73 30.93 -11.61 -18.51
CA GLN A 73 31.96 -11.57 -17.47
C GLN A 73 31.40 -11.07 -16.15
N ARG A 74 31.97 -11.57 -15.06
CA ARG A 74 31.60 -11.19 -13.70
C ARG A 74 31.79 -9.69 -13.48
N GLN A 75 30.80 -9.04 -12.89
CA GLN A 75 30.75 -7.60 -12.63
C GLN A 75 31.00 -7.31 -11.13
N PRO A 76 32.23 -6.92 -10.71
CA PRO A 76 32.53 -6.68 -9.29
C PRO A 76 31.64 -5.60 -8.65
N ARG A 77 31.14 -4.64 -9.42
CA ARG A 77 30.24 -3.57 -8.97
C ARG A 77 28.83 -4.04 -8.61
N LEU A 78 28.43 -5.24 -9.06
CA LEU A 78 27.11 -5.83 -8.83
C LEU A 78 27.17 -7.05 -7.91
N GLU A 79 28.29 -7.29 -7.23
CA GLU A 79 28.49 -8.47 -6.40
C GLU A 79 27.40 -8.66 -5.33
N HIS A 80 26.93 -7.57 -4.74
CA HIS A 80 25.86 -7.58 -3.74
C HIS A 80 24.50 -8.01 -4.30
N ALA A 81 24.34 -8.01 -5.62
CA ALA A 81 23.14 -8.38 -6.35
C ALA A 81 23.33 -9.65 -7.19
N PHE A 82 24.40 -10.41 -6.97
CA PHE A 82 24.69 -11.63 -7.71
C PHE A 82 23.66 -12.73 -7.41
N ILE A 83 23.08 -13.28 -8.46
CA ILE A 83 22.10 -14.38 -8.38
C ILE A 83 22.80 -15.71 -8.64
N GLY A 84 23.61 -15.79 -9.69
CA GLY A 84 24.28 -17.05 -10.04
C GLY A 84 25.02 -17.03 -11.36
N GLU A 85 25.58 -18.18 -11.72
CA GLU A 85 26.31 -18.44 -12.96
C GLU A 85 25.81 -19.75 -13.58
N TRP A 86 25.40 -19.68 -14.85
CA TRP A 86 24.89 -20.80 -15.63
C TRP A 86 25.11 -20.59 -17.13
N GLU A 87 24.85 -21.64 -17.92
CA GLU A 87 24.79 -21.55 -19.38
C GLU A 87 23.40 -21.07 -19.81
N GLU A 88 23.33 -19.89 -20.42
CA GLU A 88 22.07 -19.27 -20.85
C GLU A 88 21.78 -19.63 -22.31
N GLU A 89 20.67 -20.34 -22.53
CA GLU A 89 20.33 -20.94 -23.83
C GLU A 89 20.13 -19.87 -24.92
N GLU A 90 19.45 -18.77 -24.62
CA GLU A 90 19.22 -17.66 -25.57
C GLU A 90 20.52 -16.96 -25.98
N LEU A 91 21.52 -16.95 -25.10
CA LEU A 91 22.80 -16.27 -25.30
C LEU A 91 23.93 -17.22 -25.73
N GLY A 92 23.67 -18.54 -25.75
CA GLY A 92 24.60 -19.58 -26.19
C GLY A 92 25.94 -19.57 -25.44
N SER A 93 25.99 -19.06 -24.21
CA SER A 93 27.22 -18.87 -23.45
C SER A 93 27.00 -18.92 -21.95
N VAL A 94 28.08 -19.09 -21.19
CA VAL A 94 28.04 -18.96 -19.72
C VAL A 94 27.88 -17.49 -19.38
N VAL A 95 26.91 -17.21 -18.52
CA VAL A 95 26.57 -15.85 -18.08
C VAL A 95 26.66 -15.71 -16.57
N TYR A 96 26.92 -14.48 -16.15
CA TYR A 96 26.84 -14.04 -14.77
C TYR A 96 25.56 -13.22 -14.60
N ALA A 97 24.66 -13.70 -13.75
CA ALA A 97 23.33 -13.15 -13.55
C ALA A 97 23.23 -12.31 -12.27
N TYR A 98 22.57 -11.17 -12.36
CA TYR A 98 22.41 -10.21 -11.28
C TYR A 98 20.96 -9.68 -11.21
N ASP A 99 20.49 -9.28 -10.03
CA ASP A 99 19.20 -8.59 -9.90
C ASP A 99 19.28 -7.22 -10.60
N ALA A 100 18.52 -7.07 -11.68
CA ALA A 100 18.71 -6.00 -12.65
C ALA A 100 18.36 -4.61 -12.09
N VAL A 101 17.54 -4.54 -11.03
CA VAL A 101 17.19 -3.26 -10.38
C VAL A 101 18.41 -2.58 -9.73
N HIS A 102 19.49 -3.33 -9.48
CA HIS A 102 20.76 -2.79 -8.96
C HIS A 102 21.71 -2.33 -10.06
N ASP A 103 21.41 -2.61 -11.33
CA ASP A 103 22.29 -2.30 -12.45
C ASP A 103 21.89 -1.02 -13.17
N ARG A 104 22.69 0.04 -12.97
CA ARG A 104 22.46 1.34 -13.59
C ARG A 104 22.38 1.26 -15.12
N GLU A 105 23.19 0.42 -15.75
CA GLU A 105 23.18 0.25 -17.21
C GLU A 105 21.83 -0.29 -17.68
N VAL A 106 21.24 -1.25 -16.95
CA VAL A 106 19.91 -1.78 -17.25
C VAL A 106 18.82 -0.74 -16.99
N THR A 107 18.86 -0.05 -15.86
CA THR A 107 17.81 0.93 -15.55
C THR A 107 17.73 2.07 -16.59
N ILE A 108 18.87 2.44 -17.21
CA ILE A 108 18.90 3.40 -18.32
C ILE A 108 18.27 2.81 -19.59
N LEU A 109 18.43 1.51 -19.86
CA LEU A 109 17.72 0.85 -20.96
C LEU A 109 16.20 0.92 -20.77
N TRP A 110 15.70 0.69 -19.55
CA TRP A 110 14.28 0.85 -19.27
C TRP A 110 13.80 2.29 -19.44
N LEU A 111 14.57 3.27 -18.95
CA LEU A 111 14.23 4.68 -19.10
C LEU A 111 14.12 5.09 -20.59
N ARG A 112 15.07 4.64 -21.43
CA ARG A 112 15.01 4.85 -22.89
C ARG A 112 13.83 4.14 -23.54
N ALA A 113 13.55 2.89 -23.14
CA ALA A 113 12.41 2.14 -23.65
C ALA A 113 11.06 2.82 -23.34
N PHE A 114 10.94 3.45 -22.17
CA PHE A 114 9.80 4.31 -21.83
C PHE A 114 9.73 5.56 -22.70
N ASP A 115 10.84 6.27 -22.89
CA ASP A 115 10.88 7.49 -23.72
C ASP A 115 10.46 7.22 -25.17
N GLU A 116 10.94 6.10 -25.74
CA GLU A 116 10.63 5.68 -27.10
C GLU A 116 9.25 4.99 -27.25
N GLY A 117 8.63 4.55 -26.15
CA GLY A 117 7.36 3.80 -26.18
C GLY A 117 7.49 2.44 -26.89
N VAL A 118 8.55 1.70 -26.58
CA VAL A 118 8.95 0.49 -27.31
C VAL A 118 7.96 -0.67 -27.11
N ARG A 119 7.69 -1.41 -28.20
CA ARG A 119 7.17 -2.78 -28.16
C ARG A 119 8.23 -3.73 -28.74
N SER A 120 8.94 -4.44 -27.88
CA SER A 120 10.07 -5.29 -28.26
C SER A 120 10.23 -6.47 -27.32
N GLY A 121 10.66 -7.62 -27.85
CA GLY A 121 11.04 -8.78 -27.05
C GLY A 121 9.97 -9.25 -26.07
N GLY A 122 8.67 -9.19 -26.41
CA GLY A 122 7.57 -9.57 -25.49
C GLY A 122 7.14 -8.50 -24.48
N LEU A 123 7.83 -7.36 -24.46
CA LEU A 123 7.55 -6.23 -23.56
C LEU A 123 6.90 -5.08 -24.32
N THR A 124 5.96 -4.41 -23.65
CA THR A 124 5.33 -3.17 -24.15
C THR A 124 5.46 -2.06 -23.12
N PHE A 125 6.13 -0.98 -23.52
CA PHE A 125 6.32 0.23 -22.72
C PHE A 125 5.29 1.28 -23.16
N HIS A 126 4.32 1.53 -22.30
CA HIS A 126 3.31 2.56 -22.52
C HIS A 126 3.79 3.88 -21.95
N ARG A 127 3.67 4.96 -22.73
CA ARG A 127 4.11 6.31 -22.36
C ARG A 127 2.96 7.30 -22.50
N LEU A 128 2.65 8.02 -21.42
CA LEU A 128 1.65 9.07 -21.42
C LEU A 128 2.25 10.42 -21.89
N PRO A 129 1.54 11.21 -22.72
CA PRO A 129 2.06 12.48 -23.20
C PRO A 129 2.20 13.52 -22.08
N GLY A 130 3.05 14.53 -22.29
CA GLY A 130 3.12 15.72 -21.41
C GLY A 130 4.10 15.67 -20.24
N HIS A 131 5.00 14.68 -20.19
CA HIS A 131 5.90 14.47 -19.05
C HIS A 131 7.34 14.14 -19.48
N ASP A 132 8.08 15.07 -20.07
CA ASP A 132 9.42 14.78 -20.62
C ASP A 132 10.36 14.10 -19.61
N LEU A 133 11.16 13.16 -20.10
CA LEU A 133 12.11 12.40 -19.29
C LEU A 133 13.54 12.87 -19.56
N ASP A 134 14.32 13.11 -18.50
CA ASP A 134 15.74 13.45 -18.64
C ASP A 134 16.58 12.20 -18.91
N MET A 135 16.98 12.00 -20.17
CA MET A 135 17.84 10.87 -20.58
C MET A 135 19.28 10.97 -20.10
N THR A 136 19.69 12.10 -19.52
CA THR A 136 21.06 12.32 -19.00
C THR A 136 21.19 12.02 -17.52
N THR A 137 20.07 11.68 -16.88
CA THR A 137 20.00 11.49 -15.43
C THR A 137 20.62 10.18 -14.94
N HIS A 138 20.75 10.07 -13.62
CA HIS A 138 21.23 8.86 -12.96
C HIS A 138 20.09 8.13 -12.24
N SER A 139 20.17 6.80 -12.20
CA SER A 139 19.25 5.99 -11.42
C SER A 139 19.74 5.73 -10.00
N THR A 140 18.79 5.77 -9.06
CA THR A 140 19.00 5.47 -7.64
C THR A 140 17.90 4.53 -7.15
N LEU A 141 18.29 3.36 -6.67
CA LEU A 141 17.38 2.40 -6.04
C LEU A 141 17.03 2.85 -4.61
N PHE A 142 15.74 2.83 -4.27
CA PHE A 142 15.31 3.06 -2.89
C PHE A 142 15.54 1.83 -2.02
N SER A 143 16.10 2.05 -0.84
CA SER A 143 16.27 1.01 0.18
C SER A 143 15.09 1.02 1.15
N GLY A 144 14.60 -0.16 1.53
CA GLY A 144 13.65 -0.30 2.66
C GLY A 144 12.21 -0.63 2.29
N GLU A 145 11.86 -0.62 1.00
CA GLU A 145 10.53 -1.02 0.52
C GLU A 145 10.25 -2.51 0.77
N GLN A 146 9.00 -2.84 1.09
CA GLN A 146 8.61 -4.17 1.54
C GLN A 146 7.95 -5.05 0.48
N SER A 147 7.29 -4.49 -0.53
CA SER A 147 6.53 -5.28 -1.53
C SER A 147 7.08 -5.17 -2.95
N ASN A 148 7.74 -4.05 -3.28
CA ASN A 148 8.17 -3.69 -4.62
C ASN A 148 9.60 -3.14 -4.60
N SER A 149 10.14 -2.80 -5.78
CA SER A 149 11.44 -2.15 -5.92
C SER A 149 11.31 -0.85 -6.69
N SER A 150 11.59 0.29 -6.07
CA SER A 150 11.50 1.61 -6.71
C SER A 150 12.85 2.19 -7.08
N ILE A 151 12.93 2.76 -8.28
CA ILE A 151 14.12 3.38 -8.86
C ILE A 151 13.78 4.83 -9.21
N ALA A 152 14.43 5.80 -8.57
CA ALA A 152 14.38 7.20 -9.01
C ALA A 152 15.32 7.42 -10.18
N PHE A 153 14.85 8.17 -11.17
CA PHE A 153 15.65 8.72 -12.26
C PHE A 153 15.79 10.23 -12.04
N GLY A 154 16.93 10.61 -11.46
CA GLY A 154 17.19 11.98 -11.03
C GLY A 154 16.18 12.49 -10.02
N GLU A 155 15.59 13.64 -10.34
CA GLU A 155 14.67 14.36 -9.47
C GLU A 155 13.22 14.38 -10.00
N ASP A 156 12.98 13.76 -11.17
CA ASP A 156 11.75 13.97 -11.94
C ASP A 156 10.83 12.75 -11.96
N SER A 157 11.38 11.54 -12.08
CA SER A 157 10.57 10.33 -12.25
C SER A 157 11.01 9.17 -11.36
N LEU A 158 10.04 8.35 -11.00
CA LEU A 158 10.17 7.17 -10.14
C LEU A 158 9.55 5.99 -10.87
N MET A 159 10.31 4.91 -11.05
CA MET A 159 9.81 3.65 -11.55
C MET A 159 9.60 2.67 -10.40
N LYS A 160 8.37 2.22 -10.19
CA LYS A 160 8.01 1.17 -9.23
C LYS A 160 7.93 -0.15 -9.99
N VAL A 161 8.87 -1.06 -9.72
CA VAL A 161 8.93 -2.41 -10.28
C VAL A 161 8.13 -3.35 -9.38
N PHE A 162 7.06 -3.93 -9.92
CA PHE A 162 6.21 -4.85 -9.15
C PHE A 162 6.92 -6.18 -8.98
N ARG A 163 7.07 -6.66 -7.74
CA ARG A 163 7.72 -7.96 -7.48
C ARG A 163 6.72 -9.09 -7.47
N LYS A 164 5.63 -8.98 -6.72
CA LYS A 164 4.50 -9.92 -6.83
C LYS A 164 3.55 -9.41 -7.91
N VAL A 165 3.26 -10.24 -8.91
CA VAL A 165 2.43 -9.86 -10.05
C VAL A 165 1.26 -10.83 -10.22
N THR A 166 0.15 -10.31 -10.74
CA THR A 166 -1.05 -11.09 -11.05
C THR A 166 -1.52 -10.74 -12.45
N PRO A 167 -1.98 -11.70 -13.26
CA PRO A 167 -2.65 -11.39 -14.53
C PRO A 167 -3.82 -10.45 -14.30
N GLY A 168 -3.98 -9.48 -15.20
CA GLY A 168 -5.00 -8.43 -15.10
C GLY A 168 -4.40 -7.03 -14.91
N ASN A 169 -5.30 -6.05 -14.95
CA ASN A 169 -4.91 -4.65 -14.78
C ASN A 169 -4.53 -4.38 -13.33
N ASN A 170 -3.33 -3.83 -13.11
CA ASN A 170 -2.92 -3.38 -11.78
C ASN A 170 -3.73 -2.12 -11.39
N PRO A 171 -4.39 -2.11 -10.22
CA PRO A 171 -5.25 -1.00 -9.79
C PRO A 171 -4.47 0.29 -9.54
N ASP A 172 -3.20 0.21 -9.12
CA ASP A 172 -2.34 1.38 -8.91
C ASP A 172 -2.11 2.12 -10.22
N ILE A 173 -1.86 1.38 -11.31
CA ILE A 173 -1.77 1.96 -12.67
C ILE A 173 -3.11 2.50 -13.14
N GLU A 174 -4.19 1.72 -13.01
CA GLU A 174 -5.52 2.10 -13.51
C GLU A 174 -6.00 3.40 -12.86
N ILE A 175 -5.88 3.49 -11.53
CA ILE A 175 -6.29 4.65 -10.74
C ILE A 175 -5.38 5.84 -11.03
N HIS A 176 -4.06 5.68 -11.03
CA HIS A 176 -3.16 6.80 -11.35
C HIS A 176 -3.36 7.30 -12.78
N ALA A 177 -3.61 6.42 -13.75
CA ALA A 177 -3.92 6.82 -15.12
C ALA A 177 -5.22 7.66 -15.19
N ALA A 178 -6.26 7.24 -14.47
CA ALA A 178 -7.52 7.97 -14.40
C ALA A 178 -7.34 9.35 -13.74
N LEU A 179 -6.70 9.40 -12.57
CA LEU A 179 -6.50 10.62 -11.80
C LEU A 179 -5.51 11.60 -12.47
N THR A 180 -4.52 11.09 -13.21
CA THR A 180 -3.63 11.92 -14.02
C THR A 180 -4.39 12.58 -15.17
N ARG A 181 -5.28 11.84 -15.84
CA ARG A 181 -6.11 12.39 -16.93
C ARG A 181 -7.12 13.43 -16.45
N SER A 182 -7.59 13.34 -15.21
CA SER A 182 -8.46 14.35 -14.60
C SER A 182 -7.69 15.52 -13.98
N GLU A 183 -6.36 15.58 -14.16
CA GLU A 183 -5.48 16.60 -13.60
C GLU A 183 -5.58 16.72 -12.07
N ASN A 184 -5.90 15.61 -11.38
CA ASN A 184 -6.05 15.60 -9.93
C ASN A 184 -4.69 15.91 -9.27
N VAL A 185 -4.68 16.96 -8.45
CA VAL A 185 -3.45 17.48 -7.83
C VAL A 185 -3.01 16.69 -6.59
N HIS A 186 -3.75 15.68 -6.18
CA HIS A 186 -3.51 14.88 -4.97
C HIS A 186 -2.88 13.52 -5.25
N VAL A 187 -2.40 13.25 -6.46
CA VAL A 187 -1.59 12.07 -6.77
C VAL A 187 -0.29 12.44 -7.47
N ALA A 188 0.66 11.50 -7.54
CA ALA A 188 1.79 11.62 -8.45
C ALA A 188 1.28 11.38 -9.88
N ALA A 189 1.64 12.24 -10.83
CA ALA A 189 1.23 12.04 -12.22
C ALA A 189 1.86 10.75 -12.78
N LEU A 190 1.07 9.90 -13.43
CA LEU A 190 1.53 8.72 -14.12
C LEU A 190 2.23 9.12 -15.42
N TYR A 191 3.45 8.63 -15.64
CA TYR A 191 4.21 8.87 -16.85
C TYR A 191 4.11 7.69 -17.82
N GLY A 192 3.91 6.47 -17.32
CA GLY A 192 3.79 5.28 -18.17
C GLY A 192 3.73 3.99 -17.36
N TRP A 193 3.64 2.86 -18.05
CA TRP A 193 3.75 1.54 -17.43
C TRP A 193 4.37 0.52 -18.39
N LEU A 194 4.93 -0.53 -17.82
CA LEU A 194 5.49 -1.68 -18.53
C LEU A 194 4.55 -2.87 -18.35
N GLU A 195 4.23 -3.55 -19.44
CA GLU A 195 3.47 -4.80 -19.41
C GLU A 195 4.08 -5.87 -20.33
N ALA A 196 3.74 -7.12 -20.02
CA ALA A 196 4.00 -8.29 -20.86
C ALA A 196 2.70 -9.07 -21.10
N GLU A 197 2.72 -9.98 -22.06
CA GLU A 197 1.61 -10.90 -22.27
C GLU A 197 1.45 -11.85 -21.06
N GLY A 198 0.20 -12.04 -20.63
CA GLY A 198 -0.11 -12.98 -19.54
C GLY A 198 0.20 -14.43 -19.91
N PRO A 199 0.30 -15.33 -18.91
CA PRO A 199 0.50 -16.75 -19.16
C PRO A 199 -0.65 -17.34 -19.97
N GLU A 200 -0.38 -18.45 -20.66
CA GLU A 200 -1.44 -19.23 -21.29
C GLU A 200 -2.51 -19.60 -20.26
N GLY A 201 -3.78 -19.44 -20.66
CA GLY A 201 -4.92 -19.67 -19.76
C GLY A 201 -5.36 -18.45 -18.94
N ALA A 202 -4.61 -17.34 -18.93
CA ALA A 202 -5.02 -16.10 -18.25
C ALA A 202 -6.06 -15.26 -19.02
N GLY A 203 -6.79 -15.87 -19.98
CA GLY A 203 -7.81 -15.18 -20.77
C GLY A 203 -7.30 -14.03 -21.64
N GLY A 204 -6.00 -13.98 -21.93
CA GLY A 204 -5.37 -12.87 -22.68
C GLY A 204 -5.19 -11.59 -21.86
N GLN A 205 -5.35 -11.64 -20.54
CA GLN A 205 -5.06 -10.49 -19.68
C GLN A 205 -3.55 -10.20 -19.65
N PRO A 206 -3.14 -8.92 -19.69
CA PRO A 206 -1.73 -8.55 -19.56
C PRO A 206 -1.23 -8.81 -18.15
N ILE A 207 0.09 -8.79 -17.97
CA ILE A 207 0.72 -8.63 -16.66
C ILE A 207 1.39 -7.26 -16.65
N HIS A 208 0.96 -6.39 -15.74
CA HIS A 208 1.66 -5.14 -15.49
C HIS A 208 2.89 -5.41 -14.61
N LEU A 209 4.05 -4.97 -15.08
CA LEU A 209 5.37 -5.32 -14.54
C LEU A 209 6.03 -4.15 -13.81
N ALA A 210 5.76 -2.92 -14.25
CA ALA A 210 6.22 -1.71 -13.58
C ALA A 210 5.35 -0.51 -13.96
N MET A 211 5.42 0.55 -13.16
CA MET A 211 4.86 1.86 -13.48
C MET A 211 5.93 2.94 -13.36
N LEU A 212 5.88 3.94 -14.24
CA LEU A 212 6.71 5.14 -14.19
C LEU A 212 5.82 6.32 -13.82
N GLN A 213 6.20 7.10 -12.82
CA GLN A 213 5.41 8.21 -12.30
C GLN A 213 6.29 9.39 -11.88
N GLN A 214 5.66 10.52 -11.59
CA GLN A 214 6.30 11.68 -11.02
C GLN A 214 7.02 11.33 -9.71
N PHE A 215 8.28 11.70 -9.59
CA PHE A 215 9.01 11.58 -8.34
C PHE A 215 8.73 12.79 -7.43
N LEU A 216 8.19 12.52 -6.24
CA LEU A 216 7.89 13.54 -5.24
C LEU A 216 9.09 13.77 -4.31
N ARG A 217 10.21 14.24 -4.88
CA ARG A 217 11.53 14.29 -4.22
C ARG A 217 11.54 14.91 -2.82
N THR A 218 10.83 16.02 -2.62
CA THR A 218 10.85 16.75 -1.34
C THR A 218 9.64 16.42 -0.48
N ALA A 219 8.97 15.29 -0.73
CA ALA A 219 7.84 14.90 0.07
C ALA A 219 8.29 14.36 1.42
N SER A 220 7.54 14.69 2.46
CA SER A 220 7.64 14.06 3.76
C SER A 220 6.57 13.00 3.91
N ASP A 221 6.93 11.86 4.48
CA ASP A 221 5.97 10.80 4.80
C ASP A 221 4.96 11.28 5.86
N GLY A 222 3.67 11.02 5.60
CA GLY A 222 2.59 11.50 6.46
C GLY A 222 2.57 10.84 7.84
N TRP A 223 3.01 9.59 7.93
CA TRP A 223 3.17 8.89 9.21
C TRP A 223 4.32 9.49 10.02
N ASP A 224 5.48 9.74 9.41
CA ASP A 224 6.61 10.38 10.09
C ASP A 224 6.28 11.80 10.58
N LEU A 225 5.53 12.57 9.78
CA LEU A 225 5.04 13.90 10.20
C LEU A 225 4.10 13.82 11.41
N ALA A 226 3.17 12.86 11.41
CA ALA A 226 2.27 12.62 12.54
C ALA A 226 3.06 12.21 13.79
N LEU A 227 4.01 11.29 13.68
CA LEU A 227 4.86 10.89 14.82
C LEU A 227 5.67 12.06 15.37
N ALA A 228 6.19 12.94 14.51
CA ALA A 228 6.90 14.14 14.94
C ALA A 228 5.99 15.09 15.74
N SER A 229 4.76 15.30 15.29
CA SER A 229 3.74 16.10 16.00
C SER A 229 3.39 15.50 17.38
N VAL A 230 3.18 14.18 17.45
CA VAL A 230 2.88 13.50 18.72
C VAL A 230 4.05 13.62 19.70
N ARG A 231 5.30 13.46 19.22
CA ARG A 231 6.50 13.62 20.06
C ARG A 231 6.65 15.05 20.59
N ASP A 232 6.33 16.06 19.79
CA ASP A 232 6.32 17.46 20.21
C ASP A 232 5.34 17.68 21.36
N LEU A 233 4.10 17.19 21.22
CA LEU A 233 3.10 17.23 22.29
C LEU A 233 3.57 16.52 23.55
N PHE A 234 4.24 15.38 23.45
CA PHE A 234 4.70 14.65 24.64
C PHE A 234 5.89 15.34 25.33
N ALA A 235 6.70 16.09 24.60
CA ALA A 235 7.82 16.85 25.15
C ALA A 235 7.36 18.09 25.94
N GLU A 236 6.27 18.75 25.52
CA GLU A 236 5.79 19.98 26.15
C GLU A 236 4.73 19.69 27.24
N ALA A 237 5.18 19.14 28.37
CA ALA A 237 4.38 18.56 29.46
C ALA A 237 3.27 19.45 30.08
N ASP A 238 3.27 20.76 29.80
CA ASP A 238 2.29 21.71 30.36
C ASP A 238 1.31 22.28 29.32
N LEU A 239 1.50 22.03 28.02
CA LEU A 239 0.65 22.55 26.94
C LEU A 239 -0.37 21.52 26.42
N HIS A 240 -1.51 22.02 25.94
CA HIS A 240 -2.52 21.23 25.24
C HIS A 240 -2.20 21.05 23.75
N ALA A 241 -2.89 20.10 23.10
CA ALA A 241 -2.67 19.79 21.68
C ALA A 241 -2.90 20.97 20.72
N ASP A 242 -3.67 21.98 21.12
CA ASP A 242 -3.92 23.21 20.36
C ASP A 242 -2.96 24.36 20.67
N GLU A 243 -2.05 24.17 21.63
CA GLU A 243 -1.10 25.19 22.10
C GLU A 243 0.34 24.90 21.66
N VAL A 244 0.66 23.63 21.32
CA VAL A 244 2.01 23.21 20.90
C VAL A 244 2.34 23.64 19.47
N GLY A 245 3.61 23.95 19.22
CA GLY A 245 4.09 24.40 17.91
C GLY A 245 3.94 23.34 16.81
N GLY A 246 3.93 22.06 17.18
CA GLY A 246 3.74 20.92 16.29
C GLY A 246 2.28 20.51 16.04
N ASP A 247 1.27 21.34 16.33
CA ASP A 247 -0.15 20.98 16.09
C ASP A 247 -0.40 20.52 14.64
N PHE A 248 -0.92 19.30 14.51
CA PHE A 248 -1.18 18.65 13.22
C PHE A 248 -2.60 18.91 12.68
N ALA A 249 -3.48 19.55 13.46
CA ALA A 249 -4.90 19.76 13.13
C ALA A 249 -5.13 20.36 11.74
N SER A 250 -4.37 21.41 11.40
CA SER A 250 -4.50 22.07 10.09
C SER A 250 -4.08 21.18 8.92
N GLU A 251 -3.10 20.31 9.13
CA GLU A 251 -2.63 19.35 8.14
C GLU A 251 -3.58 18.16 8.03
N ALA A 252 -4.15 17.69 9.15
CA ALA A 252 -5.22 16.69 9.16
C ALA A 252 -6.45 17.17 8.38
N ARG A 253 -6.89 18.41 8.57
CA ARG A 253 -7.99 19.00 7.79
C ARG A 253 -7.70 19.06 6.29
N ARG A 254 -6.50 19.51 5.90
CA ARG A 254 -6.06 19.53 4.50
C ARG A 254 -5.99 18.14 3.89
N LEU A 255 -5.59 17.14 4.67
CA LEU A 255 -5.61 15.75 4.23
C LEU A 255 -7.05 15.26 4.03
N GLY A 256 -7.98 15.64 4.91
CA GLY A 256 -9.41 15.36 4.75
C GLY A 256 -9.97 15.91 3.44
N VAL A 257 -9.65 17.17 3.12
CA VAL A 257 -10.01 17.80 1.85
C VAL A 257 -9.42 17.03 0.66
N ALA A 258 -8.12 16.73 0.70
CA ALA A 258 -7.45 15.99 -0.37
C ALA A 258 -8.06 14.59 -0.60
N THR A 259 -8.42 13.88 0.47
CA THR A 259 -9.09 12.58 0.38
C THR A 259 -10.47 12.70 -0.26
N ALA A 260 -11.27 13.71 0.10
CA ALA A 260 -12.56 13.94 -0.52
C ALA A 260 -12.44 14.24 -2.02
N GLU A 261 -11.51 15.12 -2.41
CA GLU A 261 -11.27 15.46 -3.82
C GLU A 261 -10.79 14.26 -4.66
N VAL A 262 -9.98 13.36 -4.07
CA VAL A 262 -9.61 12.10 -4.71
C VAL A 262 -10.82 11.18 -4.85
N HIS A 263 -11.64 11.03 -3.82
CA HIS A 263 -12.86 10.21 -3.91
C HIS A 263 -13.83 10.72 -4.97
N ASP A 264 -14.05 12.03 -5.07
CA ASP A 264 -14.93 12.62 -6.09
C ASP A 264 -14.36 12.44 -7.50
N ALA A 265 -13.04 12.53 -7.66
CA ALA A 265 -12.37 12.24 -8.92
C ALA A 265 -12.48 10.75 -9.30
N LEU A 266 -12.37 9.84 -8.34
CA LEU A 266 -12.58 8.39 -8.57
C LEU A 266 -14.02 8.09 -8.96
N ALA A 267 -15.01 8.67 -8.27
CA ALA A 267 -16.43 8.53 -8.60
C ALA A 267 -16.75 9.02 -10.03
N SER A 268 -16.04 10.06 -10.48
CA SER A 268 -16.20 10.62 -11.81
C SER A 268 -15.53 9.78 -12.90
N ALA A 269 -14.42 9.10 -12.57
CA ALA A 269 -13.61 8.37 -13.53
C ALA A 269 -13.99 6.88 -13.68
N PHE A 270 -14.64 6.30 -12.67
CA PHE A 270 -15.00 4.88 -12.62
C PHE A 270 -16.49 4.67 -12.42
N PRO A 271 -17.05 3.50 -12.79
CA PRO A 271 -18.43 3.17 -12.46
C PRO A 271 -18.69 3.26 -10.96
N ILE A 272 -19.83 3.85 -10.61
CA ILE A 272 -20.39 3.85 -9.25
C ILE A 272 -21.56 2.87 -9.18
N ASP A 273 -21.78 2.32 -8.00
CA ASP A 273 -22.92 1.45 -7.68
C ASP A 273 -23.63 1.98 -6.42
N SER A 274 -24.75 1.36 -6.06
CA SER A 274 -25.53 1.71 -4.88
C SER A 274 -25.80 0.46 -4.05
N TRP A 275 -25.56 0.54 -2.74
CA TRP A 275 -25.85 -0.53 -1.80
C TRP A 275 -27.16 -0.24 -1.07
N GLY A 276 -28.13 -1.15 -1.22
CA GLY A 276 -29.36 -1.14 -0.47
C GLY A 276 -29.27 -2.08 0.74
N ALA A 277 -30.43 -2.41 1.31
CA ALA A 277 -30.53 -3.27 2.48
C ALA A 277 -29.90 -4.67 2.28
N THR A 278 -29.94 -5.22 1.06
CA THR A 278 -29.37 -6.54 0.75
C THR A 278 -27.85 -6.53 0.84
N GLU A 279 -27.20 -5.55 0.22
CA GLU A 279 -25.75 -5.42 0.21
C GLU A 279 -25.22 -5.07 1.61
N LEU A 280 -25.93 -4.21 2.35
CA LEU A 280 -25.60 -3.88 3.73
C LEU A 280 -25.77 -5.06 4.69
N ALA A 281 -26.76 -5.94 4.45
CA ALA A 281 -26.87 -7.20 5.20
C ALA A 281 -25.69 -8.13 4.90
N ALA A 282 -25.25 -8.25 3.64
CA ALA A 282 -24.08 -9.04 3.27
C ALA A 282 -22.78 -8.47 3.89
N LEU A 283 -22.64 -7.14 3.95
CA LEU A 283 -21.53 -6.47 4.64
C LEU A 283 -21.54 -6.78 6.14
N THR A 284 -22.70 -6.72 6.77
CA THR A 284 -22.89 -7.07 8.20
C THR A 284 -22.45 -8.50 8.45
N GLU A 285 -22.93 -9.47 7.66
CA GLU A 285 -22.55 -10.88 7.78
C GLU A 285 -21.03 -11.07 7.62
N ALA A 286 -20.41 -10.36 6.68
CA ALA A 286 -18.97 -10.43 6.47
C ALA A 286 -18.16 -9.87 7.67
N MET A 287 -18.58 -8.74 8.25
CA MET A 287 -17.96 -8.17 9.46
C MET A 287 -18.14 -9.08 10.69
N GLN A 288 -19.32 -9.70 10.83
CA GLN A 288 -19.63 -10.67 11.88
C GLN A 288 -18.77 -11.94 11.76
N GLY A 289 -18.56 -12.43 10.54
CA GLY A 289 -17.66 -13.54 10.23
C GLY A 289 -16.22 -13.21 10.63
N ARG A 290 -15.69 -12.07 10.18
CA ARG A 290 -14.34 -11.60 10.54
C ARG A 290 -14.16 -11.45 12.05
N LEU A 291 -15.15 -10.91 12.76
CA LEU A 291 -15.10 -10.82 14.22
C LEU A 291 -15.07 -12.21 14.88
N SER A 292 -15.82 -13.17 14.35
CA SER A 292 -15.83 -14.54 14.90
C SER A 292 -14.47 -15.22 14.71
N ASP A 293 -13.86 -15.08 13.54
CA ASP A 293 -12.51 -15.57 13.25
C ASP A 293 -11.46 -14.85 14.11
N ALA A 294 -11.61 -13.54 14.30
CA ALA A 294 -10.72 -12.74 15.13
C ALA A 294 -10.80 -13.15 16.61
N ILE A 295 -11.98 -13.44 17.15
CA ILE A 295 -12.15 -13.94 18.53
C ILE A 295 -11.47 -15.30 18.70
N ALA A 296 -11.53 -16.18 17.69
CA ALA A 296 -10.84 -17.46 17.73
C ALA A 296 -9.31 -17.29 17.76
N ALA A 297 -8.78 -16.28 17.05
CA ALA A 297 -7.36 -15.96 17.05
C ALA A 297 -6.89 -15.17 18.29
N VAL A 298 -7.76 -14.30 18.83
CA VAL A 298 -7.49 -13.37 19.93
C VAL A 298 -8.66 -13.41 20.93
N PRO A 299 -8.64 -14.36 21.89
CA PRO A 299 -9.74 -14.56 22.84
C PRO A 299 -10.11 -13.32 23.67
N GLU A 300 -9.19 -12.39 23.87
CA GLU A 300 -9.39 -11.10 24.52
C GLU A 300 -10.45 -10.23 23.84
N LEU A 301 -10.81 -10.48 22.58
CA LEU A 301 -11.90 -9.79 21.90
C LEU A 301 -13.29 -10.21 22.41
N THR A 302 -13.41 -11.37 23.07
CA THR A 302 -14.70 -11.94 23.52
C THR A 302 -15.50 -10.95 24.39
N ARG A 303 -14.82 -10.19 25.26
CA ARG A 303 -15.44 -9.20 26.15
C ARG A 303 -16.06 -8.00 25.40
N TYR A 304 -15.54 -7.68 24.23
CA TYR A 304 -15.99 -6.55 23.39
C TYR A 304 -16.99 -6.99 22.32
N ALA A 305 -17.11 -8.30 22.08
CA ALA A 305 -17.88 -8.88 21.00
C ALA A 305 -19.32 -8.35 20.94
N GLY A 306 -20.03 -8.28 22.07
CA GLY A 306 -21.42 -7.78 22.10
C GLY A 306 -21.56 -6.38 21.52
N ALA A 307 -20.74 -5.43 22.00
CA ALA A 307 -20.77 -4.04 21.53
C ALA A 307 -20.26 -3.88 20.09
N LEU A 308 -19.31 -4.71 19.64
CA LEU A 308 -18.87 -4.73 18.24
C LEU A 308 -19.99 -5.24 17.33
N ARG A 309 -20.72 -6.29 17.74
CA ARG A 309 -21.88 -6.79 17.00
C ARG A 309 -22.98 -5.74 16.89
N GLU A 310 -23.27 -5.01 17.96
CA GLU A 310 -24.25 -3.91 17.93
C GLU A 310 -23.91 -2.85 16.89
N LYS A 311 -22.61 -2.52 16.72
CA LYS A 311 -22.17 -1.57 15.67
C LYS A 311 -22.38 -2.12 14.26
N TYR A 312 -22.17 -3.41 14.04
CA TYR A 312 -22.43 -4.03 12.73
C TYR A 312 -23.93 -4.17 12.45
N ASP A 313 -24.70 -4.62 13.45
CA ASP A 313 -26.15 -4.81 13.33
C ASP A 313 -26.87 -3.47 13.07
N ALA A 314 -26.29 -2.34 13.49
CA ALA A 314 -26.80 -1.00 13.20
C ALA A 314 -26.85 -0.70 11.69
N LEU A 315 -26.09 -1.39 10.83
CA LEU A 315 -26.17 -1.25 9.37
C LEU A 315 -27.57 -1.58 8.84
N ALA A 316 -28.34 -2.42 9.54
CA ALA A 316 -29.73 -2.71 9.19
C ALA A 316 -30.68 -1.51 9.39
N HIS A 317 -30.22 -0.44 10.05
CA HIS A 317 -30.97 0.80 10.26
C HIS A 317 -30.64 1.90 9.25
N VAL A 318 -29.66 1.67 8.36
CA VAL A 318 -29.36 2.58 7.26
C VAL A 318 -30.56 2.58 6.30
N SER A 319 -31.11 3.76 6.08
CA SER A 319 -32.36 3.97 5.35
C SER A 319 -32.16 4.52 3.95
N THR A 320 -31.04 5.20 3.71
CA THR A 320 -30.62 5.67 2.39
C THR A 320 -29.70 4.66 1.73
N GLU A 321 -29.81 4.50 0.41
CA GLU A 321 -28.81 3.70 -0.31
C GLU A 321 -27.42 4.36 -0.22
N GLU A 322 -26.39 3.55 0.02
CA GLU A 322 -25.01 4.00 0.08
C GLU A 322 -24.37 3.91 -1.31
N VAL A 323 -23.91 5.05 -1.84
CA VAL A 323 -23.21 5.06 -3.13
C VAL A 323 -21.80 4.51 -2.94
N VAL A 324 -21.48 3.41 -3.59
CA VAL A 324 -20.15 2.80 -3.58
C VAL A 324 -19.37 3.13 -4.86
N GLN A 325 -18.05 3.14 -4.75
CA GLN A 325 -17.15 3.52 -5.83
C GLN A 325 -15.82 2.79 -5.71
N ARG A 326 -14.92 3.00 -6.69
CA ARG A 326 -13.50 2.71 -6.48
C ARG A 326 -12.96 3.57 -5.34
N VAL A 327 -12.26 2.93 -4.44
CA VAL A 327 -11.61 3.51 -3.25
C VAL A 327 -10.14 3.12 -3.24
N HIS A 328 -9.34 3.73 -2.36
CA HIS A 328 -7.97 3.31 -2.11
C HIS A 328 -7.93 1.90 -1.51
N GLY A 329 -8.82 1.60 -0.56
CA GLY A 329 -9.03 0.26 -0.02
C GLY A 329 -8.03 -0.20 1.04
N ASP A 330 -6.93 0.53 1.22
CA ASP A 330 -5.95 0.39 2.32
C ASP A 330 -5.36 1.75 2.76
N PHE A 331 -6.24 2.74 2.98
CA PHE A 331 -5.80 4.11 3.22
C PHE A 331 -5.37 4.35 4.67
N HIS A 332 -4.14 4.88 4.86
CA HIS A 332 -3.57 5.26 6.14
C HIS A 332 -2.48 6.32 5.97
N LEU A 333 -1.94 6.89 7.06
CA LEU A 333 -0.94 7.98 7.00
C LEU A 333 0.32 7.61 6.21
N GLY A 334 0.79 6.36 6.31
CA GLY A 334 1.92 5.85 5.51
C GLY A 334 1.66 5.77 3.99
N GLN A 335 0.42 5.96 3.53
CA GLN A 335 0.07 6.08 2.11
C GLN A 335 -0.16 7.53 1.69
N THR A 336 0.40 8.47 2.47
CA THR A 336 0.29 9.89 2.21
C THR A 336 1.65 10.55 2.25
N LEU A 337 1.85 11.49 1.33
CA LEU A 337 3.08 12.23 1.15
C LEU A 337 2.75 13.72 1.16
N ARG A 338 3.43 14.50 1.99
CA ARG A 338 3.25 15.96 2.06
C ARG A 338 4.31 16.67 1.25
N THR A 339 3.90 17.38 0.21
CA THR A 339 4.78 18.23 -0.61
C THR A 339 4.48 19.70 -0.37
N VAL A 340 5.31 20.65 -0.82
CA VAL A 340 4.97 22.08 -0.75
C VAL A 340 3.67 22.46 -1.48
N LYS A 341 3.21 21.64 -2.43
CA LYS A 341 1.98 21.84 -3.21
C LYS A 341 0.73 21.22 -2.58
N GLY A 342 0.87 20.50 -1.47
CA GLY A 342 -0.23 19.83 -0.78
C GLY A 342 0.03 18.34 -0.54
N TRP A 343 -1.01 17.67 -0.04
CA TRP A 343 -1.03 16.23 0.19
C TRP A 343 -1.12 15.45 -1.12
N LYS A 344 -0.39 14.34 -1.16
CA LYS A 344 -0.37 13.36 -2.23
C LYS A 344 -0.73 11.99 -1.63
N ILE A 345 -1.66 11.29 -2.25
CA ILE A 345 -2.05 9.92 -1.93
C ILE A 345 -1.33 8.99 -2.91
N VAL A 346 -0.79 7.89 -2.40
CA VAL A 346 0.02 6.93 -3.16
C VAL A 346 -0.41 5.50 -2.85
N ASP A 347 0.02 4.54 -3.66
CA ASP A 347 -0.16 3.10 -3.42
C ASP A 347 -1.62 2.62 -3.45
N PHE A 348 -2.31 2.84 -4.57
CA PHE A 348 -3.69 2.38 -4.78
C PHE A 348 -3.77 0.89 -5.12
N GLU A 349 -2.81 0.09 -4.65
CA GLU A 349 -2.79 -1.36 -4.83
C GLU A 349 -3.92 -2.05 -4.04
N GLY A 350 -4.43 -1.41 -2.98
CA GLY A 350 -5.35 -2.02 -2.01
C GLY A 350 -4.64 -3.01 -1.09
N GLU A 351 -5.41 -3.66 -0.20
CA GLU A 351 -4.82 -4.55 0.83
C GLU A 351 -4.04 -5.72 0.21
N PRO A 352 -2.73 -5.90 0.51
CA PRO A 352 -1.89 -6.91 -0.13
C PRO A 352 -2.34 -8.37 0.05
N ALA A 353 -3.12 -8.64 1.11
CA ALA A 353 -3.62 -9.98 1.42
C ALA A 353 -4.84 -10.39 0.57
N LYS A 354 -5.49 -9.45 -0.12
CA LYS A 354 -6.69 -9.68 -0.93
C LYS A 354 -6.33 -10.05 -2.36
N THR A 355 -7.17 -10.85 -3.01
CA THR A 355 -6.99 -11.16 -4.44
C THR A 355 -7.22 -9.91 -5.30
N LEU A 356 -6.74 -9.91 -6.55
CA LEU A 356 -6.95 -8.76 -7.45
C LEU A 356 -8.43 -8.41 -7.61
N ASP A 357 -9.28 -9.42 -7.85
CA ASP A 357 -10.74 -9.24 -7.97
C ASP A 357 -11.34 -8.59 -6.73
N GLU A 358 -10.80 -8.91 -5.55
CA GLU A 358 -11.25 -8.30 -4.31
C GLU A 358 -10.78 -6.86 -4.13
N ARG A 359 -9.57 -6.54 -4.60
CA ARG A 359 -8.97 -5.19 -4.50
C ARG A 359 -9.63 -4.19 -5.45
N VAL A 360 -10.21 -4.65 -6.57
CA VAL A 360 -10.88 -3.77 -7.55
C VAL A 360 -12.39 -3.60 -7.29
N ARG A 361 -12.97 -4.33 -6.32
CA ARG A 361 -14.39 -4.17 -5.96
C ARG A 361 -14.66 -2.77 -5.43
N SER A 362 -15.79 -2.20 -5.86
CA SER A 362 -16.30 -0.97 -5.29
C SER A 362 -16.67 -1.15 -3.82
N ASP A 363 -16.44 -0.11 -3.04
CA ASP A 363 -16.74 -0.06 -1.60
C ASP A 363 -17.24 1.34 -1.22
N SER A 364 -17.72 1.48 0.01
CA SER A 364 -18.06 2.78 0.56
C SER A 364 -16.77 3.59 0.83
N PRO A 365 -16.72 4.88 0.42
CA PRO A 365 -15.63 5.79 0.79
C PRO A 365 -15.38 5.90 2.29
N TRP A 366 -16.38 5.59 3.12
CA TRP A 366 -16.25 5.58 4.57
C TRP A 366 -15.26 4.52 5.08
N ARG A 367 -14.94 3.50 4.27
CA ARG A 367 -13.86 2.55 4.57
C ARG A 367 -12.49 3.22 4.60
N ASP A 368 -12.18 4.07 3.62
CA ASP A 368 -10.90 4.80 3.57
C ASP A 368 -10.84 5.84 4.68
N VAL A 369 -11.95 6.56 4.93
CA VAL A 369 -12.07 7.50 6.06
C VAL A 369 -11.81 6.76 7.37
N ALA A 370 -12.41 5.60 7.59
CA ALA A 370 -12.18 4.77 8.76
C ALA A 370 -10.71 4.36 8.91
N GLY A 371 -10.06 3.95 7.81
CA GLY A 371 -8.63 3.62 7.78
C GLY A 371 -7.75 4.79 8.26
N MET A 372 -8.03 6.01 7.78
CA MET A 372 -7.29 7.19 8.21
C MET A 372 -7.56 7.56 9.68
N LEU A 373 -8.82 7.48 10.14
CA LEU A 373 -9.15 7.72 11.55
C LEU A 373 -8.43 6.73 12.47
N ARG A 374 -8.38 5.45 12.09
CA ARG A 374 -7.59 4.43 12.79
C ARG A 374 -6.10 4.78 12.78
N SER A 375 -5.56 5.24 11.65
CA SER A 375 -4.15 5.61 11.52
C SER A 375 -3.74 6.75 12.47
N PHE A 376 -4.57 7.77 12.66
CA PHE A 376 -4.32 8.81 13.67
C PHE A 376 -4.28 8.26 15.10
N ASP A 377 -5.25 7.42 15.47
CA ASP A 377 -5.28 6.79 16.79
C ASP A 377 -4.04 5.91 17.00
N TYR A 378 -3.64 5.18 15.97
CA TYR A 378 -2.47 4.31 15.98
C TYR A 378 -1.16 5.10 16.13
N ALA A 379 -0.99 6.21 15.41
CA ALA A 379 0.18 7.08 15.49
C ALA A 379 0.39 7.63 16.90
N ALA A 380 -0.69 8.10 17.53
CA ALA A 380 -0.64 8.64 18.88
C ALA A 380 -0.14 7.61 19.90
N HIS A 381 -0.62 6.36 19.80
CA HIS A 381 -0.28 5.30 20.76
C HIS A 381 1.04 4.60 20.44
N ALA A 382 1.49 4.59 19.17
CA ALA A 382 2.80 4.07 18.80
C ALA A 382 3.93 4.85 19.52
N VAL A 383 3.83 6.18 19.58
CA VAL A 383 4.79 7.01 20.34
C VAL A 383 4.63 6.78 21.84
N SER A 384 3.41 6.56 22.36
CA SER A 384 3.20 6.32 23.79
C SER A 384 3.97 5.08 24.27
N VAL A 385 3.95 3.99 23.51
CA VAL A 385 4.69 2.76 23.85
C VAL A 385 6.19 3.02 23.98
N ASP A 386 6.76 3.88 23.12
CA ASP A 386 8.17 4.24 23.18
C ASP A 386 8.51 5.09 24.42
N VAL A 387 7.61 5.98 24.86
CA VAL A 387 7.83 6.92 25.97
C VAL A 387 7.42 6.35 27.34
N GLU A 388 6.46 5.42 27.40
CA GLU A 388 6.01 4.77 28.65
C GLU A 388 7.15 4.04 29.39
N ALA A 389 8.20 3.64 28.67
CA ALA A 389 9.44 3.13 29.26
C ALA A 389 10.09 4.09 30.27
N ASP A 390 9.77 5.40 30.20
CA ASP A 390 10.35 6.47 31.03
C ASP A 390 9.45 6.92 32.21
N GLY A 391 8.30 6.27 32.45
CA GLY A 391 7.58 6.34 33.75
C GLY A 391 6.42 7.35 33.91
N ALA A 392 5.99 8.06 32.86
CA ALA A 392 4.88 9.04 32.90
C ALA A 392 3.57 8.56 32.24
N VAL A 393 3.23 7.28 32.42
CA VAL A 393 2.22 6.52 31.65
C VAL A 393 0.85 7.21 31.51
N ARG A 394 0.24 7.66 32.61
CA ARG A 394 -1.15 8.17 32.57
C ARG A 394 -1.30 9.51 31.83
N GLN A 395 -0.31 10.39 31.95
CA GLN A 395 -0.33 11.70 31.28
C GLN A 395 -0.14 11.53 29.76
N ILE A 396 0.76 10.64 29.37
CA ILE A 396 1.02 10.30 27.96
C ILE A 396 -0.22 9.71 27.30
N ALA A 397 -0.89 8.74 27.95
CA ALA A 397 -2.11 8.15 27.43
C ALA A 397 -3.25 9.17 27.23
N TYR A 398 -3.41 10.12 28.16
CA TYR A 398 -4.38 11.22 28.01
C TYR A 398 -4.06 12.12 26.81
N ARG A 399 -2.80 12.52 26.65
CA ARG A 399 -2.34 13.36 25.54
C ARG A 399 -2.43 12.67 24.19
N ALA A 400 -2.14 11.37 24.14
CA ALA A 400 -2.31 10.56 22.95
C ALA A 400 -3.78 10.57 22.49
N ALA A 401 -4.72 10.39 23.43
CA ALA A 401 -6.14 10.43 23.15
C ALA A 401 -6.62 11.84 22.73
N GLU A 402 -6.11 12.90 23.37
CA GLU A 402 -6.39 14.30 23.01
C GLU A 402 -5.93 14.61 21.58
N TRP A 403 -4.68 14.28 21.24
CA TRP A 403 -4.13 14.47 19.89
C TRP A 403 -4.91 13.67 18.85
N ALA A 404 -5.19 12.40 19.11
CA ALA A 404 -5.92 11.54 18.19
C ALA A 404 -7.33 12.10 17.92
N ALA A 405 -8.08 12.43 18.97
CA ALA A 405 -9.43 12.96 18.84
C ALA A 405 -9.46 14.29 18.07
N ARG A 406 -8.50 15.19 18.33
CA ARG A 406 -8.37 16.47 17.63
C ARG A 406 -8.15 16.27 16.13
N ASN A 407 -7.16 15.45 15.75
CA ASN A 407 -6.82 15.24 14.35
C ASN A 407 -7.88 14.44 13.58
N GLN A 408 -8.50 13.45 14.24
CA GLN A 408 -9.66 12.74 13.69
C GLN A 408 -10.82 13.70 13.40
N GLY A 409 -11.12 14.61 14.33
CA GLY A 409 -12.15 15.62 14.17
C GLY A 409 -11.88 16.56 12.99
N GLU A 410 -10.66 17.09 12.90
CA GLU A 410 -10.28 18.02 11.83
C GLU A 410 -10.17 17.36 10.46
N PHE A 411 -9.66 16.13 10.38
CA PHE A 411 -9.68 15.34 9.15
C PHE A 411 -11.11 15.08 8.67
N LEU A 412 -11.99 14.61 9.56
CA LEU A 412 -13.38 14.35 9.21
C LEU A 412 -14.11 15.64 8.81
N ALA A 413 -13.86 16.74 9.50
CA ALA A 413 -14.43 18.05 9.15
C ALA A 413 -13.99 18.49 7.75
N GLY A 414 -12.69 18.41 7.43
CA GLY A 414 -12.18 18.73 6.09
C GLY A 414 -12.76 17.83 5.00
N TYR A 415 -12.89 16.53 5.27
CA TYR A 415 -13.48 15.57 4.34
C TYR A 415 -14.96 15.87 4.08
N VAL A 416 -15.74 16.07 5.13
CA VAL A 416 -17.19 16.36 5.04
C VAL A 416 -17.46 17.72 4.40
N GLU A 417 -16.60 18.72 4.60
CA GLU A 417 -16.74 20.03 3.97
C GLU A 417 -16.48 19.98 2.45
N ALA A 418 -15.48 19.22 2.02
CA ALA A 418 -15.06 19.17 0.62
C ALA A 418 -15.81 18.13 -0.23
N SER A 419 -16.38 17.10 0.40
CA SER A 419 -17.02 15.98 -0.29
C SER A 419 -18.34 16.38 -0.95
N MET A 420 -18.55 15.97 -2.20
CA MET A 420 -19.85 16.12 -2.88
C MET A 420 -20.94 15.18 -2.34
N ARG A 421 -20.60 14.26 -1.41
CA ARG A 421 -21.48 13.22 -0.87
C ARG A 421 -22.14 13.60 0.46
N THR A 422 -21.68 14.67 1.08
CA THR A 422 -22.21 15.21 2.33
C THR A 422 -23.09 16.41 2.01
N SER A 423 -24.14 16.59 2.80
CA SER A 423 -25.07 17.73 2.64
C SER A 423 -24.83 18.72 3.77
N ASP A 424 -24.85 20.01 3.46
CA ASP A 424 -24.71 21.11 4.42
C ASP A 424 -23.44 21.06 5.30
N GLY A 425 -22.39 20.37 4.86
CA GLY A 425 -21.14 20.23 5.62
C GLY A 425 -21.27 19.36 6.87
N GLU A 426 -22.26 18.46 6.91
CA GLU A 426 -22.47 17.53 8.02
C GLU A 426 -22.53 16.08 7.55
N ILE A 427 -22.12 15.17 8.44
CA ILE A 427 -22.28 13.73 8.26
C ILE A 427 -23.70 13.31 8.66
N SER A 428 -24.39 12.56 7.79
CA SER A 428 -25.73 12.07 8.08
C SER A 428 -25.71 10.96 9.16
N ALA A 429 -26.88 10.64 9.72
CA ALA A 429 -27.00 9.53 10.67
C ALA A 429 -26.59 8.19 10.03
N ASP A 430 -27.02 7.94 8.80
CA ASP A 430 -26.72 6.72 8.05
C ASP A 430 -25.22 6.61 7.73
N GLN A 431 -24.59 7.72 7.34
CA GLN A 431 -23.14 7.79 7.09
C GLN A 431 -22.33 7.56 8.38
N ARG A 432 -22.81 8.07 9.52
CA ARG A 432 -22.18 7.83 10.81
C ARG A 432 -22.22 6.35 11.21
N ILE A 433 -23.34 5.67 10.96
CA ILE A 433 -23.47 4.23 11.20
C ILE A 433 -22.43 3.46 10.36
N LEU A 434 -22.33 3.76 9.06
CA LEU A 434 -21.34 3.15 8.16
C LEU A 434 -19.91 3.37 8.67
N LEU A 435 -19.55 4.63 8.96
CA LEU A 435 -18.22 4.99 9.46
C LEU A 435 -17.87 4.24 10.75
N GLU A 436 -18.79 4.19 11.72
CA GLU A 436 -18.56 3.49 12.98
C GLU A 436 -18.39 1.98 12.80
N ALA A 437 -19.13 1.36 11.89
CA ALA A 437 -18.98 -0.06 11.56
C ALA A 437 -17.62 -0.35 10.93
N TYR A 438 -17.18 0.46 9.95
CA TYR A 438 -15.85 0.29 9.33
C TYR A 438 -14.69 0.56 10.30
N VAL A 439 -14.81 1.56 11.18
CA VAL A 439 -13.79 1.83 12.22
C VAL A 439 -13.65 0.63 13.17
N ALA A 440 -14.78 0.03 13.58
CA ALA A 440 -14.78 -1.16 14.42
C ALA A 440 -14.16 -2.38 13.70
N ASP A 441 -14.55 -2.64 12.45
CA ASP A 441 -14.03 -3.76 11.65
C ASP A 441 -12.52 -3.64 11.40
N LYS A 442 -12.03 -2.44 11.11
CA LYS A 442 -10.60 -2.18 10.95
C LYS A 442 -9.82 -2.40 12.24
N ALA A 443 -10.35 -1.98 13.39
CA ALA A 443 -9.71 -2.22 14.69
C ALA A 443 -9.64 -3.73 15.06
N VAL A 444 -10.67 -4.50 14.68
CA VAL A 444 -10.68 -5.96 14.82
C VAL A 444 -9.60 -6.60 13.95
N TYR A 445 -9.50 -6.18 12.69
CA TYR A 445 -8.44 -6.63 11.77
C TYR A 445 -7.04 -6.35 12.32
N GLU A 446 -6.80 -5.11 12.78
CA GLU A 446 -5.51 -4.69 13.36
C GLU A 446 -5.14 -5.57 14.56
N THR A 447 -6.11 -5.91 15.43
CA THR A 447 -5.86 -6.77 16.60
C THR A 447 -5.29 -8.13 16.19
N VAL A 448 -5.86 -8.76 15.17
CA VAL A 448 -5.37 -10.05 14.64
C VAL A 448 -4.00 -9.87 14.00
N TYR A 449 -3.82 -8.81 13.21
CA TYR A 449 -2.56 -8.52 12.53
C TYR A 449 -1.41 -8.33 13.52
N GLU A 450 -1.59 -7.50 14.55
CA GLU A 450 -0.57 -7.26 15.57
C GLU A 450 -0.28 -8.51 16.40
N THR A 451 -1.30 -9.29 16.75
CA THR A 451 -1.09 -10.55 17.49
C THR A 451 -0.16 -11.51 16.75
N ARG A 452 -0.22 -11.52 15.40
CA ARG A 452 0.60 -12.41 14.57
C ARG A 452 1.99 -11.85 14.28
N ASN A 453 2.08 -10.55 14.01
CA ASN A 453 3.30 -9.95 13.46
C ASN A 453 4.11 -9.15 14.49
N ARG A 454 3.45 -8.54 15.48
CA ARG A 454 4.07 -7.69 16.51
C ARG A 454 3.32 -7.81 17.85
N PRO A 455 3.43 -8.95 18.57
CA PRO A 455 2.62 -9.21 19.76
C PRO A 455 2.69 -8.12 20.84
N GLY A 456 3.82 -7.41 20.95
CA GLY A 456 3.98 -6.30 21.89
C GLY A 456 3.10 -5.06 21.60
N TRP A 457 2.50 -4.97 20.40
CA TRP A 457 1.71 -3.82 19.96
C TRP A 457 0.19 -4.09 20.03
N VAL A 458 -0.24 -5.30 20.40
CA VAL A 458 -1.65 -5.70 20.46
C VAL A 458 -2.50 -4.83 21.42
N GLY A 459 -1.86 -4.22 22.43
CA GLY A 459 -2.53 -3.30 23.35
C GLY A 459 -3.11 -2.06 22.68
N ILE A 460 -2.52 -1.61 21.56
CA ILE A 460 -2.97 -0.43 20.81
C ILE A 460 -4.39 -0.65 20.22
N PRO A 461 -4.62 -1.66 19.34
CA PRO A 461 -5.95 -1.89 18.79
C PRO A 461 -6.96 -2.37 19.84
N LEU A 462 -6.55 -3.14 20.86
CA LEU A 462 -7.45 -3.51 21.97
C LEU A 462 -7.91 -2.30 22.78
N GLY A 463 -7.02 -1.34 23.05
CA GLY A 463 -7.36 -0.08 23.71
C GLY A 463 -8.33 0.76 22.87
N ALA A 464 -8.13 0.80 21.55
CA ALA A 464 -9.07 1.43 20.63
C ALA A 464 -10.46 0.78 20.66
N ILE A 465 -10.53 -0.54 20.63
CA ILE A 465 -11.79 -1.30 20.75
C ILE A 465 -12.47 -0.99 22.09
N ALA A 466 -11.71 -0.93 23.20
CA ALA A 466 -12.26 -0.56 24.50
C ALA A 466 -12.85 0.86 24.50
N ARG A 467 -12.24 1.83 23.81
CA ARG A 467 -12.80 3.18 23.60
C ARG A 467 -14.07 3.15 22.77
N LEU A 468 -14.04 2.48 21.62
CA LEU A 468 -15.16 2.37 20.68
C LEU A 468 -16.40 1.71 21.29
N THR A 469 -16.19 0.78 22.22
CA THR A 469 -17.26 0.05 22.92
C THR A 469 -17.66 0.68 24.25
N GLY A 470 -17.04 1.79 24.66
CA GLY A 470 -17.32 2.46 25.94
C GLY A 470 -16.84 1.68 27.17
N GLN A 471 -15.92 0.72 27.00
CA GLN A 471 -15.45 -0.20 28.04
C GLN A 471 -14.06 0.13 28.62
N LEU A 472 -13.55 1.35 28.41
CA LEU A 472 -12.24 1.86 28.89
C LEU A 472 -11.88 1.54 30.36
N LYS A 473 -12.88 1.38 31.25
CA LYS A 473 -12.69 1.26 32.72
C LYS A 473 -12.06 -0.04 33.23
N SER A 474 -11.57 -0.93 32.38
CA SER A 474 -11.36 -2.35 32.75
C SER A 474 -10.10 -3.01 32.18
N LEU A 475 -9.14 -2.20 31.73
CA LEU A 475 -7.75 -2.64 31.49
C LEU A 475 -6.87 -2.43 32.75
N GLU A 476 -7.29 -1.56 33.68
CA GLU A 476 -6.56 -1.26 34.93
C GLU A 476 -6.70 -2.37 36.00
N GLU A 477 -7.58 -3.36 35.84
CA GLU A 477 -7.82 -4.42 36.86
C GLU A 477 -7.04 -5.71 36.63
N THR A 478 -6.19 -5.79 35.59
CA THR A 478 -5.41 -7.00 35.25
C THR A 478 -3.90 -6.78 35.07
N SER A 479 -3.33 -5.66 35.55
CA SER A 479 -1.88 -5.50 35.69
C SER A 479 -1.39 -5.75 37.12
#